data_AF-A0A349Y050-F1
#
_entry.id   AF-A0A349Y050-F1
#
_cell.length_a   1.000
_cell.length_b   1.000
_cell.length_c   1.000
_cell.angle_alpha   90.00
_cell.angle_beta   90.00
_cell.angle_gamma   90.00
#
_symmetry.space_group_name_H-M   'P 1'
#
loop_
_entity.id
_entity.type
_entity.pdbx_description
1 polymer ?
#
loop_
_entity_poly.entity_id
_entity_poly.type
_entity_poly.pdbx_seq_one_letter_code
_entity_poly.pdbx_strand_id
1 'polypeptide(L)' 'LLAIIENAEYILSIEWMAATQAHDFIQSVAARAPGTDALYGLLRTHVAPYSDDRPPSADIEAIRSLMSQNTPPN' A
#
# COMPACT_ATOMS: atom_id res chain seq x y z
N LEU A 1 15.96 18.95 1.72
CA LEU A 1 16.03 17.57 2.23
C LEU A 1 14.65 17.04 2.63
N LEU A 2 13.89 17.76 3.47
CA LEU A 2 12.54 17.35 3.89
C LEU A 2 11.58 17.07 2.72
N ALA A 3 11.52 17.96 1.72
CA ALA A 3 10.69 17.77 0.53
C ALA A 3 11.05 16.50 -0.29
N ILE A 4 12.31 16.03 -0.24
CA ILE A 4 12.71 14.82 -0.96
C ILE A 4 12.13 13.58 -0.25
N ILE A 5 12.15 13.59 1.08
CA ILE A 5 11.58 12.50 1.89
C ILE A 5 10.06 12.47 1.70
N GLU A 6 9.39 13.61 1.75
CA GLU A 6 7.94 13.70 1.52
C GLU A 6 7.55 13.15 0.14
N ASN A 7 8.27 13.53 -0.92
CA ASN A 7 8.03 13.00 -2.26
C ASN A 7 8.26 11.48 -2.34
N ALA A 8 9.29 10.97 -1.66
CA ALA A 8 9.57 9.53 -1.63
C ALA A 8 8.46 8.76 -0.90
N GLU A 9 7.91 9.29 0.19
CA GLU A 9 6.76 8.69 0.88
C GLU A 9 5.53 8.59 -0.04
N TYR A 10 5.28 9.64 -0.85
CA TYR A 10 4.20 9.59 -1.84
C TYR A 10 4.43 8.52 -2.91
N ILE A 11 5.64 8.44 -3.47
CA ILE A 11 6.00 7.42 -4.46
C ILE A 11 5.79 6.02 -3.86
N LEU A 12 6.33 5.77 -2.67
CA LEU A 12 6.19 4.47 -2.00
C LEU A 12 4.74 4.14 -1.65
N SER A 13 3.93 5.14 -1.31
CA SER A 13 2.50 4.94 -1.04
C SER A 13 1.75 4.49 -2.30
N ILE A 14 2.06 5.08 -3.45
CA ILE A 14 1.52 4.68 -4.75
C ILE A 14 1.98 3.27 -5.12
N GLU A 15 3.26 2.96 -4.92
CA GLU A 15 3.81 1.63 -5.19
C GLU A 15 3.16 0.55 -4.32
N TRP A 16 3.00 0.80 -3.02
CA TRP A 16 2.38 -0.16 -2.11
C TRP A 16 0.89 -0.39 -2.44
N MET A 17 0.18 0.68 -2.82
CA MET A 17 -1.19 0.59 -3.31
C MET A 17 -1.28 -0.29 -4.56
N ALA A 18 -0.42 -0.02 -5.55
CA ALA A 18 -0.39 -0.75 -6.82
C ALA A 18 0.01 -2.23 -6.62
N ALA A 19 1.02 -2.51 -5.80
CA ALA A 19 1.48 -3.86 -5.49
C ALA A 19 0.38 -4.68 -4.78
N THR A 20 -0.29 -4.07 -3.80
CA THR A 20 -1.42 -4.72 -3.11
C THR A 20 -2.58 -5.00 -4.05
N GLN A 21 -2.89 -4.08 -4.96
CA GLN A 21 -3.92 -4.30 -5.98
C GLN A 21 -3.52 -5.40 -6.98
N ALA A 22 -2.27 -5.44 -7.43
CA ALA A 22 -1.77 -6.53 -8.28
C ALA A 22 -1.90 -7.90 -7.58
N HIS A 23 -1.66 -7.93 -6.26
CA HIS A 23 -1.85 -9.12 -5.45
C HIS A 23 -3.31 -9.56 -5.28
N ASP A 24 -4.30 -8.68 -5.46
CA ASP A 24 -5.70 -9.10 -5.55
C ASP A 24 -5.98 -9.80 -6.88
N PHE A 25 -5.34 -9.36 -7.97
CA PHE A 25 -5.57 -9.91 -9.31
C PHE A 25 -4.93 -11.27 -9.52
N ILE A 26 -3.78 -11.54 -8.87
CA ILE A 26 -2.92 -12.71 -9.15
C ILE A 26 -3.07 -13.81 -8.08
N GLN A 27 -4.23 -13.90 -7.39
CA GLN A 27 -4.46 -14.85 -6.28
C GLN A 27 -4.17 -16.33 -6.60
N SER A 28 -4.12 -16.72 -7.88
CA SER A 28 -4.02 -18.12 -8.32
C SER A 28 -2.61 -18.60 -8.70
N VAL A 29 -1.56 -17.76 -8.65
CA VAL A 29 -0.21 -18.15 -9.15
C VAL A 29 0.67 -18.76 -8.07
N ALA A 30 0.72 -18.15 -6.88
CA ALA A 30 1.47 -18.65 -5.73
C ALA A 30 1.02 -17.93 -4.44
N ALA A 31 1.26 -18.55 -3.28
CA ALA A 31 1.09 -17.88 -2.00
C ALA A 31 2.07 -16.71 -1.86
N ARG A 32 1.65 -15.63 -1.17
CA ARG A 32 2.55 -14.52 -0.84
C ARG A 32 3.59 -14.98 0.18
N ALA A 33 4.81 -14.44 0.08
CA ALA A 33 5.80 -14.61 1.13
C ALA A 33 5.31 -13.95 2.43
N PRO A 34 5.71 -14.42 3.63
CA PRO A 34 5.15 -13.95 4.90
C PRO A 34 5.16 -12.42 5.08
N GLY A 35 6.29 -11.76 4.80
CA GLY A 35 6.39 -10.30 4.92
C GLY A 35 5.50 -9.56 3.91
N THR A 36 5.40 -10.08 2.69
CA THR A 36 4.50 -9.53 1.66
C THR A 36 3.03 -9.71 2.06
N ASP A 37 2.67 -10.85 2.65
CA ASP A 37 1.31 -11.09 3.11
C ASP A 37 0.93 -10.20 4.31
N ALA A 38 1.88 -9.95 5.21
CA ALA A 38 1.69 -9.02 6.32
C ALA A 38 1.46 -7.59 5.83
N LEU A 39 2.26 -7.10 4.88
CA LEU A 39 2.07 -5.77 4.27
C LEU A 39 0.78 -5.69 3.46
N TYR A 40 0.45 -6.72 2.69
CA TYR A 40 -0.82 -6.82 1.97
C TYR A 40 -2.01 -6.73 2.93
N GLY A 41 -2.00 -7.53 4.00
CA GLY A 41 -3.04 -7.55 5.01
C GLY A 41 -3.17 -6.21 5.72
N LEU A 42 -2.05 -5.62 6.14
CA LEU A 42 -2.01 -4.31 6.78
C LEU A 42 -2.62 -3.21 5.90
N LEU A 43 -2.33 -3.21 4.60
CA LEU A 43 -2.92 -2.22 3.70
C LEU A 43 -4.42 -2.46 3.53
N ARG A 44 -4.84 -3.73 3.36
CA ARG A 44 -6.23 -4.12 3.10
C ARG A 44 -7.15 -3.90 4.30
N THR A 45 -6.63 -3.80 5.52
CA THR A 45 -7.43 -3.37 6.68
C THR A 45 -7.74 -1.87 6.69
N HIS A 46 -7.02 -1.06 5.90
CA HIS A 46 -7.18 0.40 5.84
C HIS A 46 -7.76 0.90 4.52
N VAL A 47 -7.44 0.23 3.41
CA VAL A 47 -7.80 0.65 2.06
C VAL A 47 -8.48 -0.49 1.30
N ALA A 48 -9.72 -0.24 0.89
CA ALA A 48 -10.49 -1.18 0.07
C ALA A 48 -9.87 -1.35 -1.34
N PRO A 49 -10.09 -2.50 -2.01
CA PRO A 49 -9.72 -2.68 -3.41
C PRO A 49 -10.20 -1.50 -4.27
N TYR A 50 -9.36 -1.09 -5.21
CA TYR A 50 -9.70 -0.03 -6.14
C TYR A 50 -10.52 -0.64 -7.29
N SER A 51 -11.82 -0.86 -7.05
CA SER A 51 -12.75 -1.51 -7.98
C SER A 51 -13.57 -0.53 -8.82
N ASP A 52 -13.99 0.57 -8.21
CA ASP A 52 -14.75 1.65 -8.86
C ASP A 52 -13.86 2.89 -9.00
N ASP A 53 -14.10 3.67 -10.06
CA ASP A 53 -13.39 4.94 -10.24
C ASP A 53 -13.72 5.90 -9.09
N ARG A 54 -12.72 6.14 -8.25
CA ARG A 54 -12.74 7.08 -7.13
C ARG A 54 -11.44 7.87 -7.11
N PRO A 55 -11.43 9.12 -6.65
CA PRO A 55 -10.17 9.86 -6.54
C PRO A 55 -9.15 9.09 -5.68
N PRO A 56 -7.96 8.75 -6.20
CA PRO A 56 -6.98 7.95 -5.47
C PRO A 56 -6.25 8.73 -4.38
N SER A 57 -6.39 10.06 -4.37
CA SER A 57 -5.71 10.94 -3.41
C SER A 57 -6.02 10.60 -1.97
N ALA A 58 -7.28 10.28 -1.64
CA ALA A 58 -7.68 9.93 -0.28
C ALA A 58 -7.00 8.63 0.19
N ASP A 59 -6.85 7.64 -0.69
CA ASP A 59 -6.14 6.40 -0.37
C ASP A 59 -4.65 6.64 -0.20
N ILE A 60 -4.02 7.38 -1.12
CA ILE A 60 -2.59 7.68 -1.08
C ILE A 60 -2.23 8.39 0.24
N GLU A 61 -3.05 9.34 0.70
CA GLU A 61 -2.84 10.01 1.99
C GLU A 61 -3.00 9.06 3.19
N ALA A 62 -3.97 8.16 3.16
CA ALA A 62 -4.15 7.15 4.20
C ALA A 62 -2.95 6.20 4.27
N ILE A 63 -2.44 5.76 3.13
CA ILE A 63 -1.28 4.87 3.02
C ILE A 63 -0.01 5.56 3.51
N ARG A 64 0.19 6.83 3.13
CA ARG A 64 1.31 7.64 3.60
C ARG A 64 1.27 7.83 5.12
N SER A 65 0.09 8.11 5.66
CA SER A 65 -0.13 8.21 7.11
C SER A 65 0.20 6.90 7.83
N LEU A 66 -0.19 5.77 7.25
CA LEU A 66 0.12 4.45 7.77
C LEU A 66 1.64 4.19 7.81
N MET A 67 2.36 4.58 6.76
CA MET A 67 3.81 4.41 6.65
C MET A 67 4.59 5.26 7.67
N SER A 68 4.15 6.50 7.89
CA SER A 68 4.80 7.41 8.85
C SER A 68 4.56 7.04 10.32
N GLN A 69 3.49 6.29 10.61
CA GLN A 69 3.07 5.93 11.98
C GLN A 69 3.49 4.53 12.41
N ASN A 70 3.92 3.67 11.48
CA ASN A 70 4.16 2.26 11.75
C ASN A 70 5.58 1.83 11.38
N THR A 71 6.15 0.94 12.19
CA THR A 71 7.32 0.15 11.78
C THR A 71 6.81 -1.02 10.92
N PRO A 72 7.47 -1.39 9.81
CA PRO A 72 7.04 -2.52 9.01
C PRO A 72 6.96 -3.81 9.85
N PRO A 73 5.99 -4.70 9.59
CA PRO A 73 5.83 -5.94 10.33
C PRO A 73 7.08 -6.83 10.19
N ASN A 74 7.44 -7.51 11.29
CA ASN A 74 8.64 -8.35 11.42
C ASN A 74 8.58 -9.64 10.59
#